data_AF-A0A3D4Q206-F1
#
_entry.id   AF-A0A3D4Q206-F1
#
_cell.length_a   1.000
_cell.length_b   1.000
_cell.length_c   1.000
_cell.angle_alpha   90.00
_cell.angle_beta   90.00
_cell.angle_gamma   90.00
#
_symmetry.space_group_name_H-M   'P 1'
#
loop_
_entity.id
_entity.type
_entity.pdbx_description
1 polymer ?
#
loop_
_entity_poly.entity_id
_entity_poly.type
_entity_poly.pdbx_seq_one_letter_code
_entity_poly.pdbx_strand_id
1 'polypeptide(L)'
;MICLFIMRSRQYIALLLPALWLFFTAPVYAEIYKWTDAQGKVHYSDKKIADSAQAQNLNLGTMPTAKVVDTLAAQRYQNTRPSLYLLRSELALEQLRALRTPDNFAYFYFGGDCVSPTAVSYVEYIKRYKKSLPESDDLYRDEGRIFDQYNYRTQNALYALNNPQRSLDEEGNPPLKLQIDIIDMRINACTQRLQKATISGNLDKISGYNFEKANVWLQLRATISNSTDDVILLNAITEGSANEVDGYQGNISRLTTAAYEQAITNLIANQKFTELLTPKSKIQKINIPESQPPAPTASSGLLNRLADKLQFNSVKKSKVAEALSLVNPVRFSIVQYYAETGKWPNNFSDIDLNSSELQQKDLIDNAELRLGGVLHLRLAVSTFGENEVLQLVPKPIMGGQSINWECRTSLDKAFWVGDCQGL
;
A
#
# COMPACT_ATOMS: atom_id res chain seq x y z
N MET A 1 3.42 -45.25 -73.45
CA MET A 1 2.68 -43.98 -73.48
C MET A 1 1.74 -43.88 -72.26
N ILE A 2 2.28 -44.03 -71.05
CA ILE A 2 1.59 -43.83 -69.77
C ILE A 2 2.73 -43.54 -68.79
N CYS A 3 2.97 -42.28 -68.44
CA CYS A 3 3.77 -41.80 -67.29
C CYS A 3 4.10 -40.31 -67.48
N LEU A 4 3.09 -39.45 -67.51
CA LEU A 4 3.33 -38.01 -67.51
C LEU A 4 2.12 -37.23 -66.96
N PHE A 5 1.58 -37.66 -65.81
CA PHE A 5 0.47 -36.96 -65.18
C PHE A 5 0.46 -37.05 -63.64
N ILE A 6 1.62 -37.08 -62.98
CA ILE A 6 1.67 -37.01 -61.51
C ILE A 6 2.91 -36.20 -61.08
N MET A 7 2.95 -34.88 -61.34
CA MET A 7 4.02 -34.08 -60.73
C MET A 7 3.77 -32.56 -60.60
N ARG A 8 2.52 -32.08 -60.67
CA ARG A 8 2.24 -30.64 -60.56
C ARG A 8 1.24 -30.20 -59.48
N SER A 9 0.77 -31.09 -58.60
CA SER A 9 -0.22 -30.74 -57.55
C SER A 9 0.34 -30.57 -56.13
N ARG A 10 1.64 -30.84 -55.89
CA ARG A 10 2.21 -30.83 -54.52
C ARG A 10 2.76 -29.48 -54.03
N GLN A 11 2.87 -28.45 -54.89
CA GLN A 11 3.45 -27.16 -54.49
C GLN A 11 2.44 -26.10 -54.02
N TYR A 12 1.13 -26.29 -54.26
CA TYR A 12 0.12 -25.31 -53.82
C TYR A 12 -0.49 -25.59 -52.45
N ILE A 13 -0.27 -26.78 -51.87
CA ILE A 13 -0.83 -27.14 -50.55
C ILE A 13 0.04 -26.59 -49.39
N ALA A 14 1.33 -26.37 -49.61
CA ALA A 14 2.25 -25.89 -48.57
C ALA A 14 2.14 -24.37 -48.27
N LEU A 15 1.52 -23.59 -49.16
CA LEU A 15 1.38 -22.13 -49.01
C LEU A 15 0.02 -21.67 -48.46
N LEU A 16 -0.98 -22.56 -48.38
CA LEU A 16 -2.32 -22.23 -47.86
C LEU A 16 -2.50 -22.54 -46.37
N LEU A 17 -1.62 -23.35 -45.74
CA LEU A 17 -1.73 -23.68 -44.32
C LEU A 17 -1.38 -22.55 -43.31
N PRO A 18 -0.40 -21.64 -43.56
CA PRO A 18 -0.09 -20.59 -42.56
C PRO A 18 -1.15 -19.47 -42.53
N ALA A 19 -1.91 -19.25 -43.60
CA ALA A 19 -2.98 -18.25 -43.63
C ALA A 19 -4.21 -18.66 -42.79
N LEU A 20 -4.46 -19.96 -42.62
CA LEU A 20 -5.60 -20.46 -41.85
C LEU A 20 -5.38 -20.36 -40.33
N TRP A 21 -4.12 -20.28 -39.87
CA TRP A 21 -3.78 -20.14 -38.45
C TRP A 21 -3.94 -18.71 -37.92
N LEU A 22 -3.99 -17.69 -38.78
CA LEU A 22 -4.19 -16.30 -38.38
C LEU A 22 -5.64 -15.96 -38.00
N PHE A 23 -6.61 -16.83 -38.28
CA PHE A 23 -8.04 -16.57 -38.03
C PHE A 23 -8.57 -17.10 -36.68
N PHE A 24 -7.76 -17.80 -35.87
CA PHE A 24 -8.25 -18.45 -34.64
C PHE A 24 -7.82 -17.80 -33.32
N THR A 25 -7.19 -16.62 -33.36
CA THR A 25 -6.85 -15.86 -32.14
C THR A 25 -7.72 -14.63 -32.00
N ALA A 26 -9.05 -14.79 -32.04
CA ALA A 26 -9.92 -13.74 -31.53
C ALA A 26 -9.80 -13.75 -30.00
N PRO A 27 -9.41 -12.65 -29.35
CA PRO A 27 -9.44 -12.59 -27.90
C PRO A 27 -10.88 -12.76 -27.44
N VAL A 28 -11.15 -13.87 -26.75
CA VAL A 28 -12.44 -14.10 -26.08
C VAL A 28 -12.43 -13.23 -24.84
N TYR A 29 -12.91 -11.98 -24.97
CA TYR A 29 -13.23 -11.15 -23.82
C TYR A 29 -14.60 -11.60 -23.30
N ALA A 30 -14.67 -12.07 -22.06
CA ALA A 30 -15.96 -12.33 -21.45
C ALA A 30 -16.63 -10.98 -21.10
N GLU A 31 -17.67 -10.63 -21.82
CA GLU A 31 -18.52 -9.49 -21.49
C GLU A 31 -19.64 -9.96 -20.56
N ILE A 32 -19.77 -9.35 -19.38
CA ILE A 32 -20.91 -9.61 -18.50
C ILE A 32 -21.97 -8.55 -18.75
N TYR A 33 -23.17 -8.99 -19.08
CA TYR A 33 -24.33 -8.15 -19.29
C TYR A 33 -25.17 -8.12 -18.01
N LYS A 34 -25.53 -6.92 -17.57
CA LYS A 34 -26.50 -6.69 -16.48
C LYS A 34 -27.82 -6.25 -17.09
N TRP A 35 -28.92 -6.89 -16.71
CA TRP A 35 -30.27 -6.42 -17.05
C TRP A 35 -31.23 -6.58 -15.88
N THR A 36 -32.35 -5.87 -15.96
CA THR A 36 -33.44 -5.96 -14.99
C THR A 36 -34.65 -6.56 -15.70
N ASP A 37 -35.27 -7.58 -15.10
CA ASP A 37 -36.50 -8.18 -15.66
C ASP A 37 -37.75 -7.32 -15.37
N ALA A 38 -38.90 -7.77 -15.88
CA ALA A 38 -40.18 -7.07 -15.70
C ALA A 38 -40.62 -6.98 -14.23
N GLN A 39 -40.09 -7.83 -13.35
CA GLN A 39 -40.35 -7.86 -11.91
C GLN A 39 -39.37 -6.97 -11.13
N GLY A 40 -38.45 -6.27 -11.81
CA GLY A 40 -37.45 -5.43 -11.16
C GLY A 40 -36.24 -6.20 -10.61
N LYS A 41 -36.10 -7.50 -10.92
CA LYS A 41 -34.98 -8.32 -10.46
C LYS A 41 -33.79 -8.17 -11.41
N VAL A 42 -32.62 -7.93 -10.83
CA VAL A 42 -31.36 -7.79 -11.56
C VAL A 42 -30.74 -9.17 -11.83
N HIS A 43 -30.31 -9.38 -13.07
CA HIS A 43 -29.65 -10.60 -13.53
C HIS A 43 -28.32 -10.28 -14.23
N TYR A 44 -27.45 -11.28 -14.30
CA TYR A 44 -26.14 -11.22 -14.94
C TYR A 44 -25.94 -12.43 -15.86
N SER A 45 -25.39 -12.24 -17.06
CA SER A 45 -25.06 -13.32 -18.01
C SER A 45 -23.88 -12.91 -18.89
N ASP A 46 -23.15 -13.92 -19.30
CA ASP A 46 -22.11 -13.94 -20.33
C ASP A 46 -22.64 -13.71 -21.76
N LYS A 47 -23.96 -13.68 -21.97
CA LYS A 47 -24.59 -13.48 -23.27
C LYS A 47 -25.50 -12.27 -23.26
N LYS A 48 -25.42 -11.47 -24.33
CA LYS A 48 -26.38 -10.41 -24.59
C LYS A 48 -27.75 -11.03 -24.86
N ILE A 49 -28.74 -10.70 -24.05
CA ILE A 49 -30.13 -11.11 -24.29
C ILE A 49 -30.71 -10.19 -25.36
N ALA A 50 -31.22 -10.78 -26.44
CA ALA A 50 -31.68 -10.03 -27.62
C ALA A 50 -32.83 -9.05 -27.29
N ASP A 51 -33.65 -9.36 -26.30
CA ASP A 51 -34.90 -8.65 -26.02
C ASP A 51 -34.82 -7.65 -24.85
N SER A 52 -33.67 -7.53 -24.16
CA SER A 52 -33.52 -6.56 -23.08
C SER A 52 -32.91 -5.26 -23.61
N ALA A 53 -33.78 -4.30 -23.95
CA ALA A 53 -33.39 -2.94 -24.33
C ALA A 53 -32.58 -2.20 -23.24
N GLN A 54 -32.49 -2.76 -22.03
CA GLN A 54 -31.75 -2.23 -20.89
C GLN A 54 -30.51 -3.06 -20.50
N ALA A 55 -30.06 -4.00 -21.34
CA ALA A 55 -28.79 -4.70 -21.08
C ALA A 55 -27.61 -3.73 -21.12
N GLN A 56 -27.01 -3.48 -19.97
CA GLN A 56 -25.79 -2.70 -19.84
C GLN A 56 -24.60 -3.65 -19.90
N ASN A 57 -23.65 -3.38 -20.81
CA ASN A 57 -22.35 -4.04 -20.77
C ASN A 57 -21.63 -3.56 -19.50
N LEU A 58 -21.35 -4.50 -18.60
CA LEU A 58 -20.65 -4.23 -17.36
C LEU A 58 -19.15 -4.41 -17.63
N ASN A 59 -18.45 -3.30 -17.80
CA ASN A 59 -16.99 -3.32 -17.80
C ASN A 59 -16.52 -3.58 -16.37
N LEU A 60 -16.33 -4.85 -16.03
CA LEU A 60 -15.92 -5.28 -14.70
C LEU A 60 -14.47 -4.92 -14.35
N GLY A 61 -13.72 -4.34 -15.30
CA GLY A 61 -12.30 -4.08 -15.16
C GLY A 61 -11.49 -5.38 -15.18
N THR A 62 -10.24 -5.30 -15.61
CA THR A 62 -9.29 -6.39 -15.43
C THR A 62 -8.55 -6.18 -14.11
N MET A 63 -7.89 -7.23 -13.60
CA MET A 63 -6.86 -7.07 -12.58
C MET A 63 -5.94 -5.88 -12.95
N PRO A 64 -5.75 -4.90 -12.06
CA PRO A 64 -4.96 -3.73 -12.36
C PRO A 64 -3.52 -4.16 -12.64
N THR A 65 -2.92 -3.49 -13.62
CA THR A 65 -1.48 -3.62 -13.86
C THR A 65 -0.71 -3.14 -12.64
N ALA A 66 0.44 -3.75 -12.39
CA ALA A 66 1.36 -3.25 -11.37
C ALA A 66 1.64 -1.77 -11.63
N LYS A 67 1.75 -0.97 -10.56
CA LYS A 67 2.31 0.38 -10.69
C LYS A 67 3.71 0.23 -11.26
N VAL A 68 3.98 0.86 -12.40
CA VAL A 68 5.31 0.86 -13.01
C VAL A 68 6.23 1.67 -12.13
N VAL A 69 7.30 1.04 -11.66
CA VAL A 69 8.39 1.69 -10.93
C VAL A 69 9.65 1.58 -11.76
N ASP A 70 10.28 2.72 -12.04
CA ASP A 70 11.53 2.75 -12.77
C ASP A 70 12.67 2.18 -11.91
N THR A 71 13.49 1.31 -12.50
CA THR A 71 14.74 0.86 -11.87
C THR A 71 15.81 1.92 -12.13
N LEU A 72 16.26 2.56 -11.06
CA LEU A 72 17.33 3.55 -11.13
C LEU A 72 18.69 2.85 -11.22
N ALA A 73 19.64 3.48 -11.91
CA ALA A 73 21.00 2.98 -12.02
C ALA A 73 21.73 3.12 -10.67
N ALA A 74 21.80 2.02 -9.91
CA ALA A 74 22.52 1.98 -8.65
C ALA A 74 24.03 2.20 -8.84
N GLN A 75 24.61 3.02 -7.98
CA GLN A 75 26.04 3.31 -8.00
C GLN A 75 26.79 2.22 -7.24
N ARG A 76 27.84 1.67 -7.86
CA ARG A 76 28.76 0.78 -7.15
C ARG A 76 29.58 1.59 -6.16
N TYR A 77 29.68 1.09 -4.94
CA TYR A 77 30.55 1.65 -3.93
C TYR A 77 32.03 1.45 -4.35
N GLN A 78 32.79 2.55 -4.42
CA GLN A 78 34.17 2.55 -4.90
C GLN A 78 35.24 2.68 -3.80
N ASN A 79 34.84 2.97 -2.56
CA ASN A 79 35.77 3.19 -1.45
C ASN A 79 35.68 2.07 -0.39
N THR A 80 36.67 1.98 0.51
CA THR A 80 36.78 0.90 1.50
C THR A 80 36.06 1.13 2.84
N ARG A 81 35.31 2.23 3.03
CA ARG A 81 34.65 2.60 4.31
C ARG A 81 33.45 3.49 4.03
N PRO A 82 32.31 3.46 4.73
CA PRO A 82 31.98 2.78 5.98
C PRO A 82 31.20 1.48 5.77
N SER A 83 31.24 0.58 6.76
CA SER A 83 30.34 -0.56 6.83
C SER A 83 28.95 -0.12 7.29
N LEU A 84 27.93 -0.55 6.56
CA LEU A 84 26.53 -0.46 6.99
C LEU A 84 26.24 -1.60 7.97
N TYR A 85 25.63 -1.28 9.09
CA TYR A 85 24.91 -2.24 9.89
C TYR A 85 23.51 -2.39 9.35
N LEU A 86 23.21 -3.60 8.89
CA LEU A 86 21.84 -3.95 8.62
C LEU A 86 21.23 -4.41 9.93
N LEU A 87 20.36 -3.60 10.51
CA LEU A 87 19.44 -4.16 11.50
C LEU A 87 18.63 -5.22 10.78
N ARG A 88 18.65 -6.43 11.33
CA ARG A 88 17.73 -7.45 10.89
C ARG A 88 16.33 -6.84 10.96
N SER A 89 15.64 -6.84 9.85
CA SER A 89 14.20 -6.63 9.80
C SER A 89 13.52 -7.85 10.45
N GLU A 90 13.80 -8.13 11.73
CA GLU A 90 13.06 -9.12 12.54
C GLU A 90 11.56 -8.81 12.51
N LEU A 91 11.24 -7.58 12.12
CA LEU A 91 9.93 -7.01 12.02
C LEU A 91 9.33 -7.00 10.60
N ALA A 92 9.85 -7.61 9.53
CA ALA A 92 9.17 -7.51 8.23
C ALA A 92 7.69 -8.00 8.28
N LEU A 93 7.45 -9.17 8.88
CA LEU A 93 6.10 -9.71 9.09
C LEU A 93 5.31 -8.96 10.17
N GLU A 94 5.96 -8.41 11.20
CA GLU A 94 5.30 -7.63 12.25
C GLU A 94 5.00 -6.18 11.82
N GLN A 95 5.84 -5.58 10.98
CA GLN A 95 5.63 -4.32 10.26
C GLN A 95 4.43 -4.47 9.34
N LEU A 96 4.36 -5.56 8.57
CA LEU A 96 3.17 -5.87 7.77
C LEU A 96 1.91 -6.09 8.63
N ARG A 97 2.02 -6.55 9.89
CA ARG A 97 0.90 -6.56 10.84
C ARG A 97 0.59 -5.17 11.41
N ALA A 98 1.58 -4.29 11.49
CA ALA A 98 1.47 -2.92 11.95
C ALA A 98 0.93 -1.98 10.86
N LEU A 99 0.95 -2.40 9.60
CA LEU A 99 0.20 -1.82 8.47
C LEU A 99 -1.33 -1.99 8.70
N ARG A 100 -1.85 -1.31 9.72
CA ARG A 100 -3.27 -1.32 10.12
C ARG A 100 -4.09 -0.21 9.48
N THR A 101 -3.53 0.54 8.53
CA THR A 101 -4.30 1.56 7.83
C THR A 101 -5.39 0.86 7.01
N PRO A 102 -6.61 1.42 6.96
CA PRO A 102 -7.75 0.83 6.25
C PRO A 102 -7.54 0.74 4.74
N ASP A 103 -6.42 1.21 4.19
CA ASP A 103 -6.10 1.18 2.76
C ASP A 103 -5.19 0.01 2.36
N ASN A 104 -4.64 -0.74 3.33
CA ASN A 104 -3.66 -1.79 3.06
C ASN A 104 -4.36 -3.15 2.89
N PHE A 105 -4.79 -3.42 1.65
CA PHE A 105 -5.41 -4.69 1.25
C PHE A 105 -4.58 -5.43 0.21
N ALA A 106 -4.62 -6.75 0.29
CA ALA A 106 -4.31 -7.63 -0.84
C ALA A 106 -5.59 -7.90 -1.62
N TYR A 107 -5.56 -7.73 -2.94
CA TYR A 107 -6.69 -7.98 -3.82
C TYR A 107 -6.51 -9.29 -4.56
N PHE A 108 -7.43 -10.22 -4.35
CA PHE A 108 -7.48 -11.49 -5.06
C PHE A 108 -8.58 -11.47 -6.11
N TYR A 109 -8.21 -11.76 -7.35
CA TYR A 109 -9.10 -11.79 -8.48
C TYR A 109 -9.43 -13.24 -8.82
N PHE A 110 -10.71 -13.51 -9.03
CA PHE A 110 -11.20 -14.87 -9.26
C PHE A 110 -11.92 -14.96 -10.61
N GLY A 111 -11.83 -16.14 -11.24
CA GLY A 111 -12.49 -16.45 -12.53
C GLY A 111 -11.56 -16.31 -13.73
N GLY A 112 -12.03 -16.79 -14.90
CA GLY A 112 -11.29 -16.80 -16.17
C GLY A 112 -10.67 -15.44 -16.54
N ASP A 113 -11.38 -14.36 -16.21
CA ASP A 113 -11.03 -13.01 -16.66
C ASP A 113 -10.42 -12.13 -15.57
N CYS A 114 -10.19 -12.65 -14.36
CA CYS A 114 -9.60 -11.89 -13.25
C CYS A 114 -10.35 -10.58 -12.92
N VAL A 115 -11.67 -10.59 -12.96
CA VAL A 115 -12.52 -9.37 -12.93
C VAL A 115 -13.12 -9.06 -11.56
N SER A 116 -13.22 -10.03 -10.65
CA SER A 116 -13.88 -9.85 -9.35
C SER A 116 -12.86 -9.78 -8.22
N PRO A 117 -12.45 -8.58 -7.75
CA PRO A 117 -11.55 -8.45 -6.62
C PRO A 117 -12.25 -8.83 -5.33
N THR A 118 -11.60 -9.67 -4.54
CA THR A 118 -11.87 -9.88 -3.13
C THR A 118 -10.71 -9.26 -2.35
N ALA A 119 -11.00 -8.18 -1.62
CA ALA A 119 -10.03 -7.55 -0.75
C ALA A 119 -9.87 -8.39 0.53
N VAL A 120 -8.62 -8.61 0.93
CA VAL A 120 -8.26 -9.28 2.19
C VAL A 120 -7.31 -8.36 2.94
N SER A 121 -7.65 -8.05 4.19
CA SER A 121 -6.78 -7.23 5.04
C SER A 121 -5.43 -7.94 5.24
N TYR A 122 -4.32 -7.21 5.38
CA TYR A 122 -3.02 -7.86 5.58
C TYR A 122 -2.96 -8.74 6.84
N VAL A 123 -3.67 -8.37 7.91
CA VAL A 123 -3.76 -9.19 9.12
C VAL A 123 -4.35 -10.57 8.81
N GLU A 124 -5.43 -10.60 8.02
CA GLU A 124 -6.09 -11.83 7.59
C GLU A 124 -5.26 -12.57 6.53
N TYR A 125 -4.63 -11.83 5.62
CA TYR A 125 -3.73 -12.36 4.60
C TYR A 125 -2.56 -13.11 5.23
N ILE A 126 -1.85 -12.51 6.18
CA ILE A 126 -0.70 -13.14 6.86
C ILE A 126 -1.16 -14.38 7.65
N LYS A 127 -2.34 -14.33 8.26
CA LYS A 127 -2.91 -15.46 8.99
C LYS A 127 -3.21 -16.64 8.06
N ARG A 128 -3.83 -16.38 6.90
CA ARG A 128 -4.26 -17.40 5.94
C ARG A 128 -3.14 -17.88 5.02
N TYR A 129 -2.32 -16.97 4.54
CA TYR A 129 -1.32 -17.19 3.51
C TYR A 129 0.10 -16.93 4.03
N LYS A 130 0.40 -17.29 5.28
CA LYS A 130 1.72 -17.07 5.91
C LYS A 130 2.90 -17.46 5.02
N LYS A 131 2.76 -18.55 4.25
CA LYS A 131 3.81 -19.11 3.37
C LYS A 131 3.90 -18.44 1.99
N SER A 132 2.99 -17.52 1.66
CA SER A 132 2.96 -16.81 0.37
C SER A 132 3.83 -15.56 0.35
N LEU A 133 4.30 -15.10 1.51
CA LEU A 133 5.28 -14.03 1.65
C LEU A 133 6.64 -14.63 1.96
N PRO A 134 7.74 -13.98 1.55
CA PRO A 134 9.07 -14.38 1.98
C PRO A 134 9.20 -14.30 3.50
N GLU A 135 9.97 -15.22 4.08
CA GLU A 135 10.30 -15.15 5.51
C GLU A 135 11.21 -13.94 5.78
N SER A 136 11.22 -13.42 7.01
CA SER A 136 12.07 -12.28 7.38
C SER A 136 13.55 -12.55 7.10
N ASP A 137 13.97 -13.80 7.25
CA ASP A 137 15.34 -14.22 7.04
C ASP A 137 15.72 -14.28 5.56
N ASP A 138 14.74 -14.54 4.69
CA ASP A 138 14.94 -14.48 3.25
C ASP A 138 15.11 -13.03 2.78
N LEU A 139 14.22 -12.13 3.20
CA LEU A 139 14.33 -10.70 2.89
C LEU A 139 15.64 -10.10 3.40
N TYR A 140 16.04 -10.45 4.62
CA TYR A 140 17.31 -10.00 5.20
C TYR A 140 18.53 -10.51 4.42
N ARG A 141 18.51 -11.79 3.99
CA ARG A 141 19.57 -12.37 3.17
C ARG A 141 19.63 -11.70 1.79
N ASP A 142 18.47 -11.43 1.19
CA ASP A 142 18.38 -10.76 -0.11
C ASP A 142 18.88 -9.31 -0.02
N GLU A 143 18.54 -8.59 1.06
CA GLU A 143 19.06 -7.25 1.34
C GLU A 143 20.60 -7.23 1.37
N GLY A 144 21.21 -8.11 2.17
CA GLY A 144 22.67 -8.24 2.24
C GLY A 144 23.28 -8.55 0.87
N ARG A 145 22.67 -9.47 0.11
CA ARG A 145 23.12 -9.84 -1.25
C ARG A 145 23.10 -8.65 -2.21
N ILE A 146 22.07 -7.80 -2.18
CA ILE A 146 21.99 -6.62 -3.06
C ILE A 146 23.09 -5.63 -2.69
N PHE A 147 23.25 -5.32 -1.40
CA PHE A 147 24.30 -4.40 -0.96
C PHE A 147 25.69 -4.92 -1.35
N ASP A 148 25.96 -6.20 -1.13
CA ASP A 148 27.21 -6.85 -1.54
C ASP A 148 27.44 -6.78 -3.05
N GLN A 149 26.39 -6.97 -3.87
CA GLN A 149 26.46 -6.83 -5.33
C GLN A 149 26.91 -5.42 -5.76
N TYR A 150 26.59 -4.40 -4.98
CA TYR A 150 27.01 -3.01 -5.21
C TYR A 150 28.23 -2.60 -4.37
N ASN A 151 28.98 -3.56 -3.82
CA ASN A 151 30.18 -3.37 -2.99
C ASN A 151 29.94 -2.60 -1.67
N TYR A 152 28.70 -2.52 -1.18
CA TYR A 152 28.43 -1.98 0.14
C TYR A 152 28.70 -3.05 1.19
N ARG A 153 29.64 -2.79 2.09
CA ARG A 153 29.96 -3.73 3.16
C ARG A 153 28.83 -3.75 4.18
N THR A 154 28.12 -4.86 4.27
CA THR A 154 27.08 -5.06 5.27
C THR A 154 27.56 -5.95 6.41
N GLN A 155 27.07 -5.72 7.62
CA GLN A 155 27.32 -6.61 8.76
C GLN A 155 26.01 -6.90 9.49
N ASN A 156 25.94 -8.12 10.04
CA ASN A 156 24.82 -8.51 10.89
C ASN A 156 24.86 -7.75 12.22
N ALA A 157 23.73 -7.11 12.57
CA ALA A 157 23.60 -6.33 13.79
C ALA A 157 23.99 -7.10 15.07
N LEU A 158 23.64 -8.38 15.19
CA LEU A 158 23.98 -9.18 16.37
C LEU A 158 25.50 -9.40 16.47
N TYR A 159 26.16 -9.63 15.34
CA TYR A 159 27.62 -9.77 15.31
C TYR A 159 28.31 -8.46 15.68
N ALA A 160 27.83 -7.36 15.13
CA ALA A 160 28.33 -6.02 15.37
C ALA A 160 28.19 -5.57 16.84
N LEU A 161 27.03 -5.78 17.44
CA LEU A 161 26.75 -5.45 18.85
C LEU A 161 27.64 -6.24 19.79
N ASN A 162 27.92 -7.51 19.46
CA ASN A 162 28.80 -8.36 20.27
C ASN A 162 30.29 -8.10 20.02
N ASN A 163 30.67 -7.36 18.97
CA ASN A 163 32.07 -7.13 18.59
C ASN A 163 32.33 -5.65 18.20
N PRO A 164 32.03 -4.67 19.06
CA PRO A 164 32.05 -3.24 18.72
C PRO A 164 33.42 -2.73 18.26
N GLN A 165 34.51 -3.39 18.69
CA GLN A 165 35.89 -3.05 18.30
C GLN A 165 36.23 -3.48 16.87
N ARG A 166 35.53 -4.49 16.32
CA ARG A 166 35.76 -4.99 14.95
C ARG A 166 34.90 -4.28 13.91
N SER A 167 33.98 -3.47 14.37
CA SER A 167 32.98 -2.86 13.53
C SER A 167 33.20 -1.38 13.29
N LEU A 168 34.11 -0.74 14.04
CA LEU A 168 34.60 0.59 13.69
C LEU A 168 35.07 0.60 12.24
N ASP A 169 34.71 1.65 11.51
CA ASP A 169 35.36 1.87 10.24
C ASP A 169 36.86 2.09 10.48
N GLU A 170 37.64 1.99 9.42
CA GLU A 170 39.09 2.12 9.56
C GLU A 170 39.50 3.59 9.94
N GLU A 171 38.57 4.56 10.02
CA GLU A 171 38.74 5.94 10.56
C GLU A 171 38.41 5.99 12.07
N GLY A 172 37.96 4.88 12.66
CA GLY A 172 37.55 4.76 14.06
C GLY A 172 36.11 5.23 14.33
N ASN A 173 35.33 5.55 13.29
CA ASN A 173 33.94 5.95 13.47
C ASN A 173 33.06 4.73 13.74
N PRO A 174 32.03 4.89 14.58
CA PRO A 174 31.01 3.87 14.70
C PRO A 174 30.29 3.73 13.35
N PRO A 175 30.10 2.52 12.85
CA PRO A 175 29.25 2.21 11.71
C PRO A 175 27.80 2.67 11.85
N LEU A 176 27.14 2.79 10.70
CA LEU A 176 25.79 3.34 10.61
C LEU A 176 24.74 2.25 10.67
N LYS A 177 23.64 2.51 11.37
CA LYS A 177 22.48 1.63 11.53
C LYS A 177 21.48 1.89 10.41
N LEU A 178 21.26 0.92 9.53
CA LEU A 178 20.21 0.94 8.51
C LEU A 178 19.02 0.10 9.00
N GLN A 179 17.85 0.74 9.06
CA GLN A 179 16.55 0.10 9.28
C GLN A 179 15.70 0.26 8.02
N ILE A 180 15.13 -0.84 7.54
CA ILE A 180 14.20 -0.86 6.42
C ILE A 180 12.85 -1.37 6.91
N ASP A 181 11.81 -0.55 6.68
CA ASP A 181 10.42 -0.86 7.04
C ASP A 181 9.55 -0.91 5.78
N ILE A 182 8.73 -1.94 5.63
CA ILE A 182 7.65 -1.94 4.62
C ILE A 182 6.52 -1.04 5.13
N ILE A 183 6.27 0.09 4.45
CA ILE A 183 5.26 1.08 4.86
C ILE A 183 3.98 1.04 4.03
N ASP A 184 4.03 0.46 2.83
CA ASP A 184 2.86 0.16 1.99
C ASP A 184 3.19 -1.08 1.14
N MET A 185 2.18 -1.88 0.85
CA MET A 185 2.28 -3.03 -0.02
C MET A 185 0.93 -3.24 -0.71
N ARG A 186 0.96 -3.58 -1.99
CA ARG A 186 -0.22 -3.94 -2.78
C ARG A 186 0.07 -5.23 -3.52
N ILE A 187 -0.79 -6.21 -3.30
CA ILE A 187 -0.73 -7.51 -3.96
C ILE A 187 -1.98 -7.65 -4.80
N ASN A 188 -1.81 -7.89 -6.10
CA ASN A 188 -2.89 -8.30 -6.99
C ASN A 188 -2.56 -9.69 -7.50
N ALA A 189 -3.45 -10.66 -7.26
CA ALA A 189 -3.22 -12.03 -7.68
C ALA A 189 -4.50 -12.63 -8.28
N CYS A 190 -4.39 -13.32 -9.40
CA CYS A 190 -5.49 -13.93 -10.12
C CYS A 190 -5.31 -15.44 -10.27
N THR A 191 -6.39 -16.20 -10.11
CA THR A 191 -6.44 -17.63 -10.45
C THR A 191 -7.70 -17.96 -11.29
N GLN A 192 -7.54 -18.61 -12.45
CA GLN A 192 -8.66 -19.11 -13.26
C GLN A 192 -9.06 -20.52 -12.84
N ARG A 193 -8.15 -21.29 -12.22
CA ARG A 193 -8.37 -22.65 -11.71
C ARG A 193 -9.16 -22.72 -10.41
N LEU A 194 -10.34 -22.09 -10.40
CA LEU A 194 -11.36 -22.34 -9.39
C LEU A 194 -12.25 -23.52 -9.77
N GLN A 195 -11.65 -24.63 -10.21
CA GLN A 195 -12.42 -25.85 -10.44
C GLN A 195 -12.69 -26.52 -9.09
N LYS A 196 -13.87 -26.22 -8.51
CA LYS A 196 -14.57 -26.90 -7.40
C LYS A 196 -14.24 -26.49 -5.95
N ALA A 197 -13.16 -25.78 -5.64
CA ALA A 197 -12.83 -25.44 -4.25
C ALA A 197 -13.52 -24.17 -3.67
N THR A 198 -14.00 -23.26 -4.53
CA THR A 198 -14.51 -21.94 -4.11
C THR A 198 -15.99 -21.86 -3.80
N ILE A 199 -16.78 -22.90 -4.09
CA ILE A 199 -18.19 -22.90 -3.65
C ILE A 199 -18.28 -23.00 -2.11
N SER A 200 -17.24 -23.50 -1.44
CA SER A 200 -17.22 -23.63 0.03
C SER A 200 -16.51 -22.49 0.77
N GLY A 201 -16.09 -21.41 0.10
CA GLY A 201 -15.40 -20.27 0.74
C GLY A 201 -14.08 -20.61 1.44
N ASN A 202 -13.51 -21.81 1.21
CA ASN A 202 -12.30 -22.26 1.89
C ASN A 202 -11.06 -21.86 1.09
N LEU A 203 -10.70 -20.59 1.23
CA LEU A 203 -9.51 -19.98 0.63
C LEU A 203 -8.19 -20.54 1.20
N ASP A 204 -8.20 -21.24 2.33
CA ASP A 204 -7.01 -21.80 2.98
C ASP A 204 -6.35 -22.91 2.14
N LYS A 205 -7.05 -23.43 1.11
CA LYS A 205 -6.53 -24.42 0.16
C LYS A 205 -5.81 -23.81 -1.04
N ILE A 206 -5.89 -22.49 -1.24
CA ILE A 206 -5.10 -21.81 -2.27
C ILE A 206 -3.69 -21.71 -1.70
N SER A 207 -2.84 -22.68 -2.04
CA SER A 207 -1.41 -22.55 -1.77
C SER A 207 -0.93 -21.31 -2.53
N GLY A 208 -0.26 -20.38 -1.85
CA GLY A 208 0.18 -19.10 -2.43
C GLY A 208 1.22 -19.20 -3.55
N TYR A 209 1.37 -20.39 -4.14
CA TYR A 209 2.45 -20.74 -5.07
C TYR A 209 2.04 -20.77 -6.53
N ASN A 210 0.75 -20.74 -6.89
CA ASN A 210 0.33 -20.89 -8.29
C ASN A 210 -0.87 -20.01 -8.64
N PHE A 211 -0.68 -18.69 -8.57
CA PHE A 211 -1.56 -17.79 -9.29
C PHE A 211 -1.25 -17.86 -10.80
N GLU A 212 -2.22 -17.52 -11.63
CA GLU A 212 -1.98 -17.45 -13.07
C GLU A 212 -1.45 -16.10 -13.49
N LYS A 213 -1.81 -15.04 -12.76
CA LYS A 213 -1.22 -13.72 -12.89
C LYS A 213 -1.04 -13.15 -11.50
N ALA A 214 0.08 -12.52 -11.23
CA ALA A 214 0.25 -11.77 -10.01
C ALA A 214 1.16 -10.57 -10.24
N ASN A 215 0.94 -9.53 -9.44
CA ASN A 215 1.88 -8.43 -9.30
C ASN A 215 1.92 -7.96 -7.86
N VAL A 216 3.10 -7.47 -7.49
CA VAL A 216 3.37 -6.89 -6.18
C VAL A 216 3.99 -5.52 -6.40
N TRP A 217 3.48 -4.52 -5.70
CA TRP A 217 4.13 -3.23 -5.52
C TRP A 217 4.31 -3.00 -4.02
N LEU A 218 5.43 -2.40 -3.62
CA LEU A 218 5.68 -2.05 -2.23
C LEU A 218 6.44 -0.74 -2.11
N GLN A 219 6.33 -0.14 -0.93
CA GLN A 219 7.03 1.06 -0.55
C GLN A 219 7.81 0.78 0.74
N LEU A 220 9.10 1.11 0.72
CA LEU A 220 10.01 0.95 1.84
C LEU A 220 10.37 2.31 2.42
N ARG A 221 10.48 2.38 3.73
CA ARG A 221 11.15 3.45 4.45
C ARG A 221 12.52 2.96 4.91
N ALA A 222 13.56 3.63 4.46
CA ALA A 222 14.92 3.40 4.88
C ALA A 222 15.35 4.52 5.84
N THR A 223 15.66 4.15 7.08
CA THR A 223 16.18 5.06 8.10
C THR A 223 17.64 4.70 8.38
N ILE A 224 18.55 5.65 8.18
CA ILE A 224 19.94 5.53 8.63
C ILE A 224 20.10 6.37 9.89
N SER A 225 20.60 5.76 10.96
CA SER A 225 21.01 6.46 12.17
C SER A 225 22.45 6.12 12.56
N ASN A 226 23.03 6.95 13.42
CA ASN A 226 24.29 6.60 14.07
C ASN A 226 24.04 5.48 15.10
N SER A 227 24.89 4.45 15.11
CA SER A 227 24.69 3.30 16.00
C SER A 227 24.88 3.60 17.49
N THR A 228 25.55 4.71 17.84
CA THR A 228 25.86 5.02 19.25
C THR A 228 24.77 5.83 19.95
N ASP A 229 24.16 6.78 19.24
CA ASP A 229 23.22 7.76 19.81
C ASP A 229 21.84 7.74 19.14
N ASP A 230 21.62 6.84 18.17
CA ASP A 230 20.40 6.70 17.37
C ASP A 230 19.96 7.99 16.65
N VAL A 231 20.86 8.96 16.46
CA VAL A 231 20.57 10.18 15.70
C VAL A 231 20.31 9.82 14.24
N ILE A 232 19.12 10.17 13.74
CA ILE A 232 18.71 9.90 12.37
C ILE A 232 19.49 10.82 11.41
N LEU A 233 20.24 10.21 10.51
CA LEU A 233 21.05 10.85 9.48
C LEU A 233 20.35 10.91 8.12
N LEU A 234 19.55 9.88 7.82
CA LEU A 234 18.75 9.82 6.59
C LEU A 234 17.42 9.15 6.89
N ASN A 235 16.37 9.70 6.29
CA ASN A 235 15.08 9.03 6.17
C ASN A 235 14.65 9.14 4.70
N ALA A 236 14.60 8.02 4.00
CA ALA A 236 14.30 7.94 2.59
C ALA A 236 13.14 6.98 2.35
N ILE A 237 12.29 7.31 1.37
CA ILE A 237 11.25 6.43 0.88
C ILE A 237 11.64 5.96 -0.50
N THR A 238 11.55 4.65 -0.74
CA THR A 238 11.82 4.02 -2.02
C THR A 238 10.68 3.07 -2.36
N GLU A 239 10.54 2.75 -3.63
CA GLU A 239 9.47 1.90 -4.15
C GLU A 239 10.04 0.83 -5.06
N GLY A 240 9.31 -0.27 -5.14
CA GLY A 240 9.59 -1.33 -6.10
C GLY A 240 8.31 -2.06 -6.50
N SER A 241 8.36 -2.68 -7.67
CA SER A 241 7.28 -3.41 -8.29
C SER A 241 7.82 -4.62 -9.02
N ALA A 242 7.10 -5.73 -8.97
CA ALA A 242 7.38 -6.91 -9.77
C ALA A 242 6.08 -7.45 -10.36
N ASN A 243 6.19 -7.97 -11.57
CA ASN A 243 5.06 -8.58 -12.26
C ASN A 243 5.49 -9.91 -12.90
N GLU A 244 4.52 -10.65 -13.42
CA GLU A 244 4.75 -12.00 -13.96
C GLU A 244 5.71 -12.04 -15.16
N VAL A 245 5.90 -10.92 -15.88
CA VAL A 245 6.76 -10.82 -17.07
C VAL A 245 8.23 -11.12 -16.73
N ASP A 246 8.58 -11.03 -15.44
CA ASP A 246 9.92 -11.30 -14.93
C ASP A 246 10.22 -12.81 -14.75
N GLY A 247 9.36 -13.71 -15.24
CA GLY A 247 9.58 -15.17 -15.23
C GLY A 247 9.09 -15.87 -13.96
N TYR A 248 8.31 -15.19 -13.13
CA TYR A 248 7.76 -15.69 -11.87
C TYR A 248 6.26 -15.93 -11.97
N GLN A 249 5.85 -17.01 -12.64
CA GLN A 249 4.41 -17.33 -12.81
C GLN A 249 3.71 -17.49 -11.46
N GLY A 250 2.99 -16.43 -11.07
CA GLY A 250 2.07 -16.38 -9.93
C GLY A 250 2.63 -16.70 -8.54
N ASN A 251 3.94 -16.68 -8.35
CA ASN A 251 4.53 -16.89 -7.04
C ASN A 251 4.66 -15.55 -6.32
N ILE A 252 3.71 -15.25 -5.43
CA ILE A 252 3.68 -13.98 -4.70
C ILE A 252 4.98 -13.78 -3.90
N SER A 253 5.52 -14.83 -3.27
CA SER A 253 6.73 -14.71 -2.45
C SER A 253 7.91 -14.22 -3.28
N ARG A 254 8.10 -14.80 -4.48
CA ARG A 254 9.16 -14.36 -5.40
C ARG A 254 8.92 -12.96 -5.96
N LEU A 255 7.68 -12.61 -6.29
CA LEU A 255 7.33 -11.26 -6.74
C LEU A 255 7.58 -10.22 -5.63
N THR A 256 7.25 -10.55 -4.38
CA THR A 256 7.55 -9.69 -3.23
C THR A 256 9.05 -9.50 -3.06
N THR A 257 9.85 -10.58 -3.16
CA THR A 257 11.32 -10.49 -3.15
C THR A 257 11.81 -9.61 -4.30
N ALA A 258 11.35 -9.81 -5.54
CA ALA A 258 11.79 -9.00 -6.69
C ALA A 258 11.42 -7.51 -6.52
N ALA A 259 10.21 -7.20 -6.04
CA ALA A 259 9.78 -5.83 -5.75
C ALA A 259 10.64 -5.21 -4.63
N TYR A 260 10.96 -5.98 -3.59
CA TYR A 260 11.85 -5.56 -2.52
C TYR A 260 13.26 -5.27 -3.06
N GLU A 261 13.79 -6.15 -3.91
CA GLU A 261 15.12 -5.98 -4.52
C GLU A 261 15.20 -4.71 -5.38
N GLN A 262 14.16 -4.42 -6.16
CA GLN A 262 14.06 -3.20 -6.94
C GLN A 262 14.04 -1.97 -6.02
N ALA A 263 13.27 -2.02 -4.93
CA ALA A 263 13.18 -0.92 -3.97
C ALA A 263 14.52 -0.63 -3.28
N ILE A 264 15.27 -1.65 -2.86
CA ILE A 264 16.62 -1.49 -2.30
C ILE A 264 17.60 -0.98 -3.36
N THR A 265 17.52 -1.45 -4.59
CA THR A 265 18.35 -0.93 -5.70
C THR A 265 18.08 0.57 -5.93
N ASN A 266 16.82 0.98 -5.88
CA ASN A 266 16.42 2.38 -5.98
C ASN A 266 16.89 3.23 -4.77
N LEU A 267 16.97 2.63 -3.57
CA LEU A 267 17.59 3.27 -2.41
C LEU A 267 19.09 3.50 -2.63
N ILE A 268 19.82 2.51 -3.14
CA ILE A 268 21.25 2.62 -3.44
C ILE A 268 21.51 3.66 -4.54
N ALA A 269 20.59 3.82 -5.50
CA ALA A 269 20.66 4.87 -6.51
C ALA A 269 20.38 6.28 -5.97
N ASN A 270 19.88 6.41 -4.72
CA ASN A 270 19.60 7.71 -4.12
C ASN A 270 20.90 8.45 -3.79
N GLN A 271 21.08 9.66 -4.35
CA GLN A 271 22.29 10.45 -4.15
C GLN A 271 22.57 10.79 -2.68
N LYS A 272 21.54 11.07 -1.87
CA LYS A 272 21.75 11.37 -0.44
C LYS A 272 22.22 10.13 0.33
N PHE A 273 21.73 8.96 -0.06
CA PHE A 273 22.18 7.69 0.50
C PHE A 273 23.65 7.43 0.16
N THR A 274 24.05 7.61 -1.10
CA THR A 274 25.45 7.39 -1.51
C THR A 274 26.39 8.43 -0.92
N GLU A 275 25.99 9.70 -0.85
CA GLU A 275 26.77 10.78 -0.22
C GLU A 275 26.99 10.56 1.28
N LEU A 276 25.96 10.09 2.00
CA LEU A 276 26.08 9.78 3.42
C LEU A 276 27.10 8.67 3.68
N LEU A 277 27.19 7.72 2.76
CA LEU A 277 28.07 6.56 2.86
C LEU A 277 29.42 6.77 2.18
N THR A 278 29.69 7.92 1.57
CA THR A 278 31.00 8.19 0.98
C THR A 278 31.84 9.00 1.98
N PRO A 279 33.00 8.49 2.45
CA PRO A 279 33.86 9.20 3.38
C PRO A 279 34.19 10.59 2.86
N LYS A 280 33.97 11.61 3.70
CA LYS A 280 34.34 12.99 3.38
C LYS A 280 35.86 13.22 3.42
N SER A 281 36.68 12.18 3.61
CA SER A 281 38.15 12.28 3.80
C SER A 281 38.94 12.78 2.58
N LYS A 282 38.28 13.10 1.46
CA LYS A 282 38.87 13.87 0.34
C LYS A 282 38.01 15.03 -0.18
N ILE A 283 37.09 15.58 0.62
CA ILE A 283 36.78 16.99 0.39
C ILE A 283 38.02 17.72 0.88
N GLN A 284 38.95 18.01 -0.05
CA GLN A 284 39.97 19.03 0.19
C GLN A 284 39.27 20.15 0.93
N LYS A 285 39.80 20.57 2.07
CA LYS A 285 39.47 21.88 2.61
C LYS A 285 39.81 22.87 1.50
N ILE A 286 38.88 23.12 0.61
CA ILE A 286 38.82 24.37 -0.12
C ILE A 286 38.71 25.33 1.05
N ASN A 287 39.81 26.04 1.33
CA ASN A 287 39.74 27.27 2.09
C ASN A 287 38.80 28.16 1.27
N ILE A 288 37.50 28.02 1.51
CA ILE A 288 36.53 29.04 1.21
C ILE A 288 36.97 30.15 2.16
N PRO A 289 37.57 31.25 1.68
CA PRO A 289 37.79 32.40 2.54
C PRO A 289 36.46 32.66 3.21
N GLU A 290 36.46 32.78 4.54
CA GLU A 290 35.29 32.99 5.37
C GLU A 290 34.41 34.07 4.73
N SER A 291 33.46 33.62 3.90
CA SER A 291 32.61 34.51 3.15
C SER A 291 31.61 34.94 4.18
N GLN A 292 31.67 36.22 4.54
CA GLN A 292 30.61 36.90 5.26
C GLN A 292 29.27 36.34 4.78
N PRO A 293 28.39 35.91 5.71
CA PRO A 293 27.17 35.19 5.37
C PRO A 293 26.49 35.92 4.21
N PRO A 294 26.32 35.29 3.04
CA PRO A 294 25.61 35.93 1.95
C PRO A 294 24.23 36.28 2.51
N ALA A 295 23.89 37.56 2.38
CA ALA A 295 22.59 38.06 2.76
C ALA A 295 21.52 37.09 2.24
N PRO A 296 20.50 36.75 3.07
CA PRO A 296 19.53 35.72 2.77
C PRO A 296 18.97 35.91 1.36
N THR A 297 19.36 35.03 0.45
CA THR A 297 18.81 35.01 -0.90
C THR A 297 17.44 34.38 -0.80
N ALA A 298 16.43 35.15 -1.20
CA ALA A 298 15.01 34.93 -0.95
C ALA A 298 14.39 33.66 -1.57
N SER A 299 15.17 32.77 -2.22
CA SER A 299 14.68 31.62 -2.98
C SER A 299 14.64 30.30 -2.21
N SER A 300 15.37 30.15 -1.10
CA SER A 300 15.35 28.94 -0.25
C SER A 300 14.19 28.90 0.75
N GLY A 301 13.49 30.01 0.95
CA GLY A 301 12.36 30.10 1.87
C GLY A 301 11.07 29.45 1.35
N LEU A 302 10.91 29.28 0.03
CA LEU A 302 9.64 28.79 -0.52
C LEU A 302 9.47 27.27 -0.37
N LEU A 303 10.53 26.49 -0.62
CA LEU A 303 10.47 25.02 -0.59
C LEU A 303 10.37 24.48 0.85
N ASN A 304 11.09 25.08 1.80
CA ASN A 304 10.98 24.68 3.21
C ASN A 304 9.59 25.00 3.78
N ARG A 305 9.01 26.16 3.44
CA ARG A 305 7.62 26.50 3.82
C ARG A 305 6.59 25.55 3.21
N LEU A 306 6.88 24.96 2.04
CA LEU A 306 5.99 23.98 1.40
C LEU A 306 6.08 22.62 2.10
N ALA A 307 7.29 22.16 2.40
CA ALA A 307 7.53 20.89 3.10
C ALA A 307 6.92 20.91 4.51
N ASP A 308 7.12 22.00 5.25
CA ASP A 308 6.54 22.18 6.58
C ASP A 308 5.01 22.13 6.51
N LYS A 309 4.39 22.88 5.57
CA LYS A 309 2.93 22.84 5.37
C LYS A 309 2.41 21.45 5.04
N LEU A 310 3.10 20.69 4.19
CA LEU A 310 2.67 19.33 3.84
C LEU A 310 2.76 18.36 5.03
N GLN A 311 3.81 18.46 5.84
CA GLN A 311 3.96 17.65 7.06
C GLN A 311 2.94 18.02 8.13
N PHE A 312 2.69 19.31 8.37
CA PHE A 312 1.65 19.73 9.30
C PHE A 312 0.26 19.25 8.86
N ASN A 313 -0.01 19.25 7.54
CA ASN A 313 -1.29 18.78 7.03
C ASN A 313 -1.49 17.27 7.19
N SER A 314 -0.46 16.46 6.97
CA SER A 314 -0.57 15.02 7.17
C SER A 314 -0.79 14.65 8.63
N VAL A 315 -0.10 15.33 9.56
CA VAL A 315 -0.27 15.11 11.01
C VAL A 315 -1.66 15.53 11.48
N LYS A 316 -2.17 16.69 11.05
CA LYS A 316 -3.55 17.10 11.38
C LYS A 316 -4.57 16.10 10.86
N LYS A 317 -4.42 15.65 9.60
CA LYS A 317 -5.32 14.67 8.98
C LYS A 317 -5.29 13.33 9.72
N SER A 318 -4.12 12.84 10.15
CA SER A 318 -4.04 11.61 10.95
C SER A 318 -4.72 11.77 12.31
N LYS A 319 -4.62 12.95 12.94
CA LYS A 319 -5.29 13.25 14.21
C LYS A 319 -6.82 13.30 14.06
N VAL A 320 -7.36 13.80 12.95
CA VAL A 320 -8.81 13.70 12.64
C VAL A 320 -9.24 12.23 12.53
N ALA A 321 -8.46 11.40 11.82
CA ALA A 321 -8.75 9.98 11.69
C ALA A 321 -8.71 9.23 13.04
N GLU A 322 -7.78 9.62 13.92
CA GLU A 322 -7.68 9.13 15.30
C GLU A 322 -8.93 9.51 16.12
N ALA A 323 -9.36 10.78 16.06
CA ALA A 323 -10.58 11.24 16.73
C ALA A 323 -11.84 10.51 16.22
N LEU A 324 -11.97 10.29 14.90
CA LEU A 324 -13.06 9.50 14.31
C LEU A 324 -13.05 8.03 14.79
N SER A 325 -11.87 7.46 14.97
CA SER A 325 -11.73 6.08 15.46
C SER A 325 -12.15 5.96 16.91
N LEU A 326 -11.82 6.95 17.74
CA LEU A 326 -12.17 7.00 19.17
C LEU A 326 -13.69 6.99 19.38
N VAL A 327 -14.45 7.62 18.49
CA VAL A 327 -15.92 7.72 18.64
C VAL A 327 -16.71 6.59 17.99
N ASN A 328 -16.05 5.61 17.36
CA ASN A 328 -16.74 4.48 16.74
C ASN A 328 -17.58 3.63 17.72
N PRO A 329 -17.13 3.32 18.95
CA PRO A 329 -17.96 2.63 19.92
C PRO A 329 -19.24 3.41 20.28
N VAL A 330 -19.16 4.74 20.37
CA VAL A 330 -20.31 5.61 20.66
C VAL A 330 -21.36 5.51 19.56
N ARG A 331 -20.93 5.49 18.29
CA ARG A 331 -21.85 5.32 17.14
C ARG A 331 -22.66 4.03 17.27
N PHE A 332 -22.02 2.95 17.70
CA PHE A 332 -22.71 1.68 17.90
C PHE A 332 -23.76 1.79 19.00
N SER A 333 -23.42 2.39 20.15
CA SER A 333 -24.37 2.60 21.26
C SER A 333 -25.58 3.48 20.85
N ILE A 334 -25.36 4.52 20.06
CA ILE A 334 -26.43 5.37 19.52
C ILE A 334 -27.38 4.56 18.63
N VAL A 335 -26.84 3.71 17.74
CA VAL A 335 -27.65 2.86 16.85
C VAL A 335 -28.42 1.82 17.65
N GLN A 336 -27.79 1.21 18.66
CA GLN A 336 -28.44 0.24 19.54
C GLN A 336 -29.62 0.88 20.27
N TYR A 337 -29.42 2.05 20.90
CA TYR A 337 -30.49 2.77 21.56
C TYR A 337 -31.66 3.12 20.62
N TYR A 338 -31.35 3.54 19.39
CA TYR A 338 -32.37 3.80 18.38
C TYR A 338 -33.14 2.55 17.98
N ALA A 339 -32.45 1.41 17.84
CA ALA A 339 -33.08 0.14 17.49
C ALA A 339 -34.01 -0.36 18.62
N GLU A 340 -33.65 -0.14 19.88
CA GLU A 340 -34.42 -0.58 21.05
C GLU A 340 -35.64 0.32 21.33
N THR A 341 -35.47 1.64 21.20
CA THR A 341 -36.49 2.62 21.63
C THR A 341 -37.27 3.25 20.49
N GLY A 342 -36.78 3.13 19.25
CA GLY A 342 -37.28 3.86 18.09
C GLY A 342 -37.02 5.37 18.13
N LYS A 343 -36.20 5.86 19.07
CA LYS A 343 -35.87 7.27 19.27
C LYS A 343 -34.36 7.46 19.33
N TRP A 344 -33.87 8.60 18.88
CA TRP A 344 -32.46 8.95 19.05
C TRP A 344 -32.18 9.38 20.49
N PRO A 345 -31.01 9.05 21.06
CA PRO A 345 -30.62 9.55 22.38
C PRO A 345 -30.40 11.07 22.29
N ASN A 346 -30.81 11.78 23.34
CA ASN A 346 -30.66 13.23 23.44
C ASN A 346 -29.42 13.64 24.23
N ASN A 347 -28.83 12.71 24.99
CA ASN A 347 -27.64 12.91 25.81
C ASN A 347 -26.87 11.59 25.99
N PHE A 348 -25.66 11.64 26.54
CA PHE A 348 -24.82 10.44 26.72
C PHE A 348 -25.32 9.50 27.82
N SER A 349 -26.03 10.00 28.84
CA SER A 349 -26.61 9.15 29.88
C SER A 349 -27.74 8.26 29.36
N ASP A 350 -28.39 8.62 28.25
CA ASP A 350 -29.38 7.74 27.60
C ASP A 350 -28.75 6.43 27.09
N ILE A 351 -27.43 6.42 26.86
CA ILE A 351 -26.67 5.27 26.34
C ILE A 351 -25.58 4.78 27.30
N ASP A 352 -25.73 5.07 28.60
CA ASP A 352 -24.81 4.67 29.67
C ASP A 352 -23.34 5.06 29.43
N LEU A 353 -23.09 6.20 28.78
CA LEU A 353 -21.76 6.73 28.54
C LEU A 353 -21.55 8.08 29.23
N ASN A 354 -20.29 8.43 29.48
CA ASN A 354 -19.91 9.76 29.96
C ASN A 354 -19.10 10.51 28.90
N SER A 355 -19.55 11.72 28.54
CA SER A 355 -18.87 12.59 27.57
C SER A 355 -17.39 12.85 27.89
N SER A 356 -16.99 12.85 29.17
CA SER A 356 -15.61 13.08 29.58
C SER A 356 -14.66 11.94 29.17
N GLU A 357 -15.18 10.73 28.95
CA GLU A 357 -14.37 9.58 28.50
C GLU A 357 -13.89 9.73 27.05
N LEU A 358 -14.55 10.60 26.28
CA LEU A 358 -14.18 10.93 24.92
C LEU A 358 -13.23 12.12 24.83
N GLN A 359 -12.98 12.81 25.95
CA GLN A 359 -12.01 13.90 26.01
C GLN A 359 -10.62 13.30 25.99
N GLN A 360 -9.88 13.55 24.90
CA GLN A 360 -8.51 13.11 24.75
C GLN A 360 -7.66 14.30 24.37
N LYS A 361 -6.58 14.48 25.13
CA LYS A 361 -5.61 15.55 24.91
C LYS A 361 -5.16 15.57 23.44
N ASP A 362 -5.16 16.77 22.86
CA ASP A 362 -4.74 17.04 21.47
C ASP A 362 -5.67 16.43 20.38
N LEU A 363 -6.82 15.85 20.76
CA LEU A 363 -7.82 15.32 19.81
C LEU A 363 -9.20 15.95 19.97
N ILE A 364 -9.83 15.78 21.14
CA ILE A 364 -11.22 16.15 21.41
C ILE A 364 -11.27 16.88 22.74
N ASP A 365 -11.70 18.14 22.72
CA ASP A 365 -11.89 18.96 23.93
C ASP A 365 -13.26 18.70 24.56
N ASN A 366 -14.29 18.48 23.74
CA ASN A 366 -15.64 18.22 24.22
C ASN A 366 -16.42 17.35 23.24
N ALA A 367 -17.32 16.53 23.77
CA ALA A 367 -18.27 15.73 22.99
C ALA A 367 -19.67 15.92 23.56
N GLU A 368 -20.66 16.13 22.69
CA GLU A 368 -22.06 16.26 23.07
C GLU A 368 -22.97 15.53 22.07
N LEU A 369 -24.09 15.01 22.56
CA LEU A 369 -25.17 14.53 21.70
C LEU A 369 -26.20 15.66 21.53
N ARG A 370 -26.55 15.93 20.28
CA ARG A 370 -27.59 16.91 19.90
C ARG A 370 -28.84 16.19 19.40
N LEU A 371 -29.90 16.97 19.22
CA LEU A 371 -31.18 16.49 18.68
C LEU A 371 -30.98 15.67 17.41
N GLY A 372 -31.71 14.56 17.30
CA GLY A 372 -31.60 13.62 16.18
C GLY A 372 -30.40 12.68 16.26
N GLY A 373 -29.79 12.51 17.45
CA GLY A 373 -28.67 11.58 17.66
C GLY A 373 -27.37 12.06 17.03
N VAL A 374 -27.26 13.36 16.73
CA VAL A 374 -26.07 13.94 16.11
C VAL A 374 -24.97 14.00 17.16
N LEU A 375 -23.88 13.28 16.90
CA LEU A 375 -22.69 13.35 17.73
C LEU A 375 -21.86 14.56 17.31
N HIS A 376 -21.76 15.56 18.18
CA HIS A 376 -21.04 16.80 17.94
C HIS A 376 -19.76 16.81 18.78
N LEU A 377 -18.61 16.85 18.11
CA LEU A 377 -17.30 16.82 18.72
C LEU A 377 -16.63 18.18 18.49
N ARG A 378 -16.18 18.81 19.57
CA ARG A 378 -15.28 19.95 19.52
C ARG A 378 -13.85 19.43 19.56
N LEU A 379 -13.13 19.68 18.48
CA LEU A 379 -11.75 19.22 18.33
C LEU A 379 -10.81 20.05 19.20
N ALA A 380 -9.68 19.47 19.57
CA ALA A 380 -8.72 20.11 20.47
C ALA A 380 -8.15 21.41 19.90
N VAL A 381 -8.30 22.51 20.64
CA VAL A 381 -7.82 23.84 20.22
C VAL A 381 -6.31 23.84 19.99
N SER A 382 -5.55 23.08 20.80
CA SER A 382 -4.08 22.95 20.67
C SER A 382 -3.63 22.40 19.31
N THR A 383 -4.44 21.53 18.69
CA THR A 383 -4.08 20.84 17.44
C THR A 383 -4.76 21.47 16.22
N PHE A 384 -6.05 21.78 16.35
CA PHE A 384 -6.89 22.11 15.19
C PHE A 384 -7.12 23.61 15.03
N GLY A 385 -7.05 24.37 16.11
CA GLY A 385 -7.40 25.79 16.15
C GLY A 385 -8.74 26.02 16.85
N GLU A 386 -9.14 27.28 16.96
CA GLU A 386 -10.35 27.64 17.68
C GLU A 386 -11.62 27.24 16.92
N ASN A 387 -12.60 26.71 17.67
CA ASN A 387 -13.96 26.41 17.18
C ASN A 387 -14.05 25.33 16.10
N GLU A 388 -13.02 24.50 15.94
CA GLU A 388 -13.07 23.39 15.00
C GLU A 388 -13.96 22.25 15.52
N VAL A 389 -14.86 21.79 14.66
CA VAL A 389 -15.90 20.83 15.00
C VAL A 389 -16.02 19.71 13.98
N LEU A 390 -16.43 18.55 14.48
CA LEU A 390 -16.72 17.35 13.71
C LEU A 390 -18.09 16.82 14.13
N GLN A 391 -18.98 16.62 13.18
CA GLN A 391 -20.35 16.13 13.41
C GLN A 391 -20.56 14.81 12.69
N LEU A 392 -21.07 13.82 13.42
CA LEU A 392 -21.54 12.57 12.85
C LEU A 392 -23.06 12.54 12.93
N VAL A 393 -23.71 12.62 11.79
CA VAL A 393 -25.17 12.70 11.65
C VAL A 393 -25.70 11.32 11.22
N PRO A 394 -26.45 10.62 12.07
CA PRO A 394 -27.05 9.36 11.68
C PRO A 394 -28.23 9.62 10.71
N LYS A 395 -28.30 8.83 9.64
CA LYS A 395 -29.39 8.82 8.67
C LYS A 395 -30.00 7.43 8.60
N PRO A 396 -31.23 7.23 9.09
CA PRO A 396 -31.91 5.96 8.91
C PRO A 396 -32.18 5.74 7.44
N ILE A 397 -31.77 4.57 6.93
CA ILE A 397 -32.06 4.08 5.58
C ILE A 397 -32.90 2.81 5.68
N MET A 398 -33.56 2.44 4.59
CA MET A 398 -34.40 1.23 4.53
C MET A 398 -35.45 1.16 5.65
N GLY A 399 -36.11 2.28 5.94
CA GLY A 399 -37.11 2.35 7.01
C GLY A 399 -36.55 2.21 8.42
N GLY A 400 -35.26 2.49 8.63
CA GLY A 400 -34.61 2.43 9.95
C GLY A 400 -33.93 1.10 10.28
N GLN A 401 -33.95 0.13 9.36
CA GLN A 401 -33.25 -1.15 9.54
C GLN A 401 -31.72 -1.03 9.45
N SER A 402 -31.24 0.04 8.83
CA SER A 402 -29.81 0.34 8.76
C SER A 402 -29.61 1.85 8.91
N ILE A 403 -28.46 2.24 9.46
CA ILE A 403 -28.11 3.63 9.71
C ILE A 403 -26.86 3.95 8.90
N ASN A 404 -27.00 4.89 7.96
CA ASN A 404 -25.84 5.50 7.31
C ASN A 404 -25.36 6.70 8.15
N TRP A 405 -24.07 6.98 8.15
CA TRP A 405 -23.50 8.09 8.91
C TRP A 405 -22.93 9.14 7.95
N GLU A 406 -23.43 10.37 8.04
CA GLU A 406 -22.85 11.50 7.33
C GLU A 406 -21.86 12.21 8.26
N CYS A 407 -20.62 12.39 7.80
CA CYS A 407 -19.62 13.17 8.51
C CYS A 407 -19.62 14.61 7.98
N ARG A 408 -19.69 15.60 8.88
CA ARG A 408 -19.53 17.03 8.56
C ARG A 408 -18.46 17.66 9.43
N THR A 409 -17.71 18.61 8.91
CA THR A 409 -16.65 19.29 9.65
C THR A 409 -16.48 20.74 9.24
N SER A 410 -16.05 21.59 10.19
CA SER A 410 -15.62 22.96 9.90
C SER A 410 -14.18 23.04 9.39
N LEU A 411 -13.41 21.95 9.50
CA LEU A 411 -12.01 21.91 9.11
C LEU A 411 -11.85 22.23 7.62
N ASP A 412 -10.73 22.85 7.27
CA ASP A 412 -10.34 23.04 5.88
C ASP A 412 -10.32 21.70 5.12
N LYS A 413 -10.70 21.76 3.83
CA LYS A 413 -10.81 20.59 2.96
C LYS A 413 -9.52 19.78 2.87
N ALA A 414 -8.36 20.39 3.05
CA ALA A 414 -7.07 19.70 3.11
C ALA A 414 -6.99 18.67 4.25
N PHE A 415 -7.78 18.82 5.31
CA PHE A 415 -7.79 17.96 6.49
C PHE A 415 -8.94 16.95 6.52
N TRP A 416 -9.82 16.94 5.52
CA TRP A 416 -10.94 16.00 5.49
C TRP A 416 -10.45 14.55 5.39
N VAL A 417 -11.11 13.66 6.14
CA VAL A 417 -10.84 12.21 6.19
C VAL A 417 -12.08 11.47 5.70
N GLY A 418 -11.89 10.47 4.83
CA GLY A 418 -13.00 9.71 4.25
C GLY A 418 -14.00 10.61 3.50
N ASP A 419 -15.29 10.37 3.73
CA ASP A 419 -16.39 11.07 3.07
C ASP A 419 -16.91 12.28 3.86
N CYS A 420 -16.11 12.85 4.77
CA CYS A 420 -16.49 14.07 5.50
C CYS A 420 -16.71 15.24 4.55
N GLN A 421 -17.74 16.04 4.83
CA GLN A 421 -18.14 17.21 4.06
C GLN A 421 -18.03 18.49 4.90
N GLY A 422 -18.05 19.66 4.27
CA GLY A 422 -18.11 20.94 4.99
C GLY A 422 -19.43 21.10 5.75
N LEU A 423 -19.38 21.80 6.89
CA LEU A 423 -20.57 22.16 7.68
C LEU A 423 -21.49 23.19 7.01
#